data_AF-A0A3N5H002-F1
#
_entry.id   AF-A0A3N5H002-F1
#
_cell.length_a   1.000
_cell.length_b   1.000
_cell.length_c   1.000
_cell.angle_alpha   90.00
_cell.angle_beta   90.00
_cell.angle_gamma   90.00
#
_symmetry.space_group_name_H-M   'P 1'
#
loop_
_entity.id
_entity.type
_entity.pdbx_description
1 polymer ?
#
loop_
_entity_poly.entity_id
_entity_poly.type
_entity_poly.pdbx_seq_one_letter_code
_entity_poly.pdbx_strand_id
1 'polypeptide(L)' 'MPRKKLSTTIYITPEQNAQLKLLNEKTKVPVAEYIRQGIDLVLEKYRSHLPGQATFEDL' A
#
# COMPACT_ATOMS: atom_id res chain seq x y z
N MET A 1 7.35 -14.17 -11.37
CA MET A 1 7.80 -14.78 -10.09
C MET A 1 6.72 -14.54 -9.05
N PRO A 2 6.35 -15.52 -8.20
CA PRO A 2 5.43 -15.28 -7.10
C PRO A 2 6.04 -14.22 -6.20
N ARG A 3 5.36 -13.06 -6.08
CA ARG A 3 5.82 -11.97 -5.20
C ARG A 3 5.79 -12.51 -3.77
N LYS A 4 6.98 -12.82 -3.22
CA LYS A 4 7.11 -13.27 -1.83
C LYS A 4 6.57 -12.16 -0.94
N LYS A 5 5.54 -12.47 -0.13
CA LYS A 5 5.04 -11.53 0.86
C LYS A 5 6.12 -11.32 1.92
N LEU A 6 6.50 -10.07 2.15
CA LEU A 6 7.40 -9.67 3.23
C LEU A 6 6.56 -9.18 4.41
N SER A 7 6.87 -9.66 5.62
CA SER A 7 6.29 -9.12 6.85
C SER A 7 7.10 -7.92 7.29
N THR A 8 6.42 -6.80 7.57
CA THR A 8 7.07 -5.54 7.96
C THR A 8 6.28 -4.88 9.08
N THR A 9 6.98 -4.38 10.08
CA THR A 9 6.41 -3.56 11.15
C THR A 9 6.43 -2.10 10.73
N ILE A 10 5.32 -1.39 10.90
CA ILE A 10 5.19 0.03 10.61
C ILE A 10 4.69 0.79 11.83
N TYR A 11 4.99 2.09 11.90
CA TYR A 11 4.40 2.99 12.87
C TYR A 11 3.18 3.69 12.24
N ILE A 12 2.09 3.74 12.98
CA ILE A 12 0.86 4.47 12.64
C ILE A 12 0.35 5.16 13.90
N THR A 13 -0.48 6.18 13.75
CA THR A 13 -1.08 6.85 14.91
C THR A 13 -2.19 5.99 15.55
N PRO A 14 -2.53 6.22 16.84
CA PRO A 14 -3.64 5.54 17.48
C PRO A 14 -4.98 5.70 16.73
N GLU A 15 -5.23 6.87 16.18
CA GLU A 15 -6.45 7.20 15.41
C GLU A 15 -6.52 6.39 14.12
N GLN A 16 -5.39 6.28 13.40
CA GLN A 16 -5.29 5.45 12.20
C GLN A 16 -5.58 3.98 12.52
N ASN A 17 -5.03 3.45 13.61
CA ASN A 17 -5.29 2.09 14.07
C ASN A 17 -6.78 1.87 14.41
N ALA A 18 -7.41 2.82 15.12
CA ALA A 18 -8.82 2.74 15.46
C ALA A 18 -9.71 2.73 14.20
N GLN A 19 -9.43 3.60 13.23
CA GLN A 19 -10.17 3.67 11.96
C GLN A 19 -9.99 2.40 11.12
N LEU A 20 -8.77 1.87 11.02
CA LEU A 20 -8.49 0.63 10.29
C LEU A 20 -9.20 -0.59 10.92
N LYS A 21 -9.27 -0.66 12.25
CA LYS A 21 -10.03 -1.71 12.96
C LYS A 21 -11.52 -1.61 12.67
N LEU A 22 -12.09 -0.41 12.72
CA LEU A 22 -13.50 -0.19 12.38
C LEU A 22 -13.80 -0.59 10.93
N LEU A 23 -12.88 -0.28 10.01
CA LEU A 23 -13.01 -0.63 8.61
C LEU A 23 -12.96 -2.15 8.40
N ASN A 24 -12.03 -2.85 9.07
CA ASN A 24 -12.00 -4.31 9.09
C ASN A 24 -13.29 -4.90 9.65
N GLU A 25 -13.82 -4.36 10.74
CA GLU A 25 -15.05 -4.85 11.37
C GLU A 25 -16.25 -4.78 10.41
N LYS A 26 -16.39 -3.65 9.69
CA LYS A 26 -17.50 -3.41 8.76
C LYS A 26 -17.38 -4.19 7.46
N THR A 27 -16.17 -4.35 6.93
CA THR A 27 -15.95 -4.91 5.58
C THR A 27 -15.49 -6.36 5.59
N LYS A 28 -15.01 -6.86 6.75
CA LYS A 28 -14.32 -8.14 6.91
C LYS A 28 -13.02 -8.27 6.13
N VAL A 29 -12.53 -7.18 5.52
CA VAL A 29 -11.25 -7.13 4.83
C VAL A 29 -10.12 -6.93 5.86
N PRO A 30 -9.03 -7.72 5.82
CA PRO A 30 -7.93 -7.58 6.76
C PRO A 30 -7.28 -6.19 6.73
N VAL A 31 -6.87 -5.66 7.89
CA VAL A 31 -6.18 -4.37 8.01
C VAL A 31 -4.95 -4.27 7.09
N ALA A 32 -4.20 -5.37 6.95
CA ALA A 32 -3.03 -5.43 6.07
C ALA A 32 -3.35 -5.24 4.58
N GLU A 33 -4.58 -5.49 4.14
CA GLU A 33 -5.01 -5.19 2.77
C GLU A 33 -5.12 -3.67 2.57
N TYR A 34 -5.74 -2.96 3.51
CA TYR A 34 -5.86 -1.49 3.44
C TYR A 34 -4.53 -0.78 3.51
N ILE A 35 -3.60 -1.28 4.34
CA ILE A 35 -2.23 -0.75 4.39
C ILE A 35 -1.56 -0.93 3.02
N ARG A 36 -1.69 -2.09 2.38
CA ARG A 36 -1.13 -2.33 1.04
C ARG A 36 -1.78 -1.44 -0.02
N GLN A 37 -3.10 -1.30 -0.03
CA GLN A 37 -3.80 -0.39 -0.93
C GLN A 37 -3.30 1.05 -0.76
N GLY A 38 -3.11 1.51 0.48
CA GLY A 38 -2.51 2.82 0.76
C GLY A 38 -1.10 2.97 0.19
N ILE A 39 -0.26 1.93 0.34
CA ILE A 39 1.09 1.90 -0.25
C ILE A 39 1.00 1.97 -1.78
N ASP A 40 0.13 1.17 -2.41
CA ASP A 40 -0.02 1.15 -3.88
C ASP A 40 -0.49 2.51 -4.41
N LEU A 41 -1.44 3.17 -3.74
CA LEU A 41 -1.89 4.52 -4.10
C LEU A 41 -0.76 5.56 -4.01
N VAL A 42 0.08 5.48 -2.98
CA VAL A 42 1.23 6.38 -2.83
C VAL A 42 2.28 6.10 -3.90
N LEU A 43 2.62 4.84 -4.15
CA LEU A 43 3.59 4.47 -5.18
C LEU A 43 3.15 4.89 -6.57
N GLU A 44 1.85 4.73 -6.88
CA GLU A 44 1.28 5.21 -8.15
C GLU A 44 1.40 6.74 -8.26
N LYS A 45 1.07 7.46 -7.19
CA LYS A 45 1.18 8.92 -7.16
C LYS A 45 2.60 9.42 -7.42
N TYR A 46 3.61 8.71 -6.92
CA TYR A 46 5.03 9.08 -7.07
C TYR A 46 5.75 8.30 -8.16
N ARG A 47 5.00 7.65 -9.06
CA ARG A 47 5.54 6.78 -10.11
C ARG A 47 6.67 7.44 -10.92
N SER A 48 6.50 8.71 -11.30
CA SER A 48 7.50 9.47 -12.08
C SER A 48 8.82 9.75 -11.36
N HIS A 49 8.85 9.61 -10.03
CA HIS A 49 10.03 9.84 -9.20
C HIS A 49 10.81 8.54 -8.92
N LEU A 50 10.28 7.39 -9.34
CA LEU A 50 10.92 6.09 -9.15
C LEU A 50 11.84 5.80 -10.35
N PRO A 51 13.15 5.57 -10.13
CA PRO A 51 14.08 5.29 -11.21
C PRO A 51 13.75 3.96 -11.92
N GLY A 52 13.93 3.92 -13.24
CA GLY A 52 13.83 2.68 -14.03
C GLY A 52 12.53 2.48 -14.82
N GLN A 53 11.68 3.50 -14.95
CA GLN A 53 10.55 3.48 -15.90
C GLN A 53 10.94 4.20 -17.19
N ALA A 54 11.73 3.54 -18.03
CA ALA A 54 11.69 3.86 -19.46
C ALA A 54 10.33 3.34 -19.96
N THR A 55 9.38 4.24 -20.19
CA THR A 55 8.20 3.92 -20.98
C THR A 55 8.68 3.64 -22.40
N PHE A 56 8.29 2.51 -22.99
CA PHE A 56 8.67 2.10 -24.35
C PHE A 56 8.08 3.05 -25.44
N GLU A 57 7.47 4.16 -25.03
CA GLU A 57 6.83 5.17 -25.88
C GLU A 57 7.77 6.32 -26.27
N ASP A 58 9.04 6.29 -25.83
CA ASP A 58 10.08 7.28 -26.17
C ASP A 58 11.02 6.82 -27.32
N LEU A 59 10.59 5.88 -28.18
CA LEU A 59 11.31 5.46 -29.40
C LEU A 59 10.52 5.79 -30.68
#